data_AF-A0A849AQQ1-F1
#
_entry.id   AF-A0A849AQQ1-F1
#
_cell.length_a   1.000
_cell.length_b   1.000
_cell.length_c   1.000
_cell.angle_alpha   90.00
_cell.angle_beta   90.00
_cell.angle_gamma   90.00
#
_symmetry.space_group_name_H-M   'P 1'
#
loop_
_entity.id
_entity.type
_entity.pdbx_description
1 polymer ?
#
loop_
_entity_poly.entity_id
_entity_poly.type
_entity_poly.pdbx_seq_one_letter_code
_entity_poly.pdbx_strand_id
1 'polypeptide(L)'
;MTPRDAAALREIARLCDVGAGLVARGHEWYVGDPDNVPGLAAESLIIKIGENVARLGADTTDRHPEVPWSRMKRMRDRLAHHYEGTDYGAVWATLVGDLPTIKRYIESLDHLE
;
A
#
# COMPACT_ATOMS: atom_id res chain seq x y z
N MET A 1 -16.54 -12.55 4.50
CA MET A 1 -15.85 -12.01 3.30
C MET A 1 -15.94 -12.98 2.10
N THR A 2 -15.81 -12.53 0.84
CA THR A 2 -15.72 -13.46 -0.31
C THR A 2 -14.30 -14.05 -0.45
N PRO A 3 -14.11 -15.25 -1.06
CA PRO A 3 -12.76 -15.80 -1.28
C PRO A 3 -11.84 -14.89 -2.10
N ARG A 4 -12.43 -14.12 -3.03
CA ARG A 4 -11.72 -13.12 -3.84
C ARG A 4 -11.22 -11.96 -2.98
N ASP A 5 -12.07 -11.44 -2.10
CA ASP A 5 -11.68 -10.36 -1.18
C ASP A 5 -10.59 -10.84 -0.22
N ALA A 6 -10.71 -12.05 0.31
CA ALA A 6 -9.71 -12.65 1.19
C ALA A 6 -8.34 -12.77 0.50
N ALA A 7 -8.33 -13.18 -0.77
CA ALA A 7 -7.11 -13.22 -1.56
C ALA A 7 -6.50 -11.83 -1.80
N ALA A 8 -7.33 -10.81 -2.05
CA ALA A 8 -6.88 -9.43 -2.21
C ALA A 8 -6.29 -8.87 -0.91
N LEU A 9 -6.91 -9.13 0.25
CA LEU A 9 -6.39 -8.73 1.56
C LEU A 9 -5.04 -9.40 1.86
N ARG A 10 -4.90 -10.70 1.63
CA ARG A 10 -3.61 -11.39 1.79
C ARG A 10 -2.52 -10.82 0.90
N GLU A 11 -2.85 -10.46 -0.34
CA GLU A 11 -1.91 -9.81 -1.24
C GLU A 11 -1.52 -8.41 -0.75
N ILE A 12 -2.46 -7.63 -0.20
CA ILE A 12 -2.16 -6.33 0.44
C ILE A 12 -1.18 -6.52 1.60
N ALA A 13 -1.41 -7.49 2.49
CA ALA A 13 -0.52 -7.77 3.61
C ALA A 13 0.89 -8.15 3.12
N ARG A 14 0.99 -9.04 2.13
CA ARG A 14 2.25 -9.43 1.50
C ARG A 14 2.98 -8.24 0.87
N LEU A 15 2.26 -7.34 0.20
CA LEU A 15 2.85 -6.11 -0.35
C LEU A 15 3.34 -5.15 0.74
N CYS A 16 2.64 -5.07 1.88
CA CYS A 16 3.14 -4.31 3.02
C CYS A 16 4.46 -4.88 3.55
N ASP A 17 4.62 -6.21 3.58
CA ASP A 17 5.90 -6.85 3.95
C ASP A 17 7.03 -6.53 2.98
N VAL A 18 6.75 -6.53 1.68
CA VAL A 18 7.72 -6.07 0.67
C VAL A 18 8.11 -4.62 0.94
N GLY A 19 7.13 -3.75 1.23
CA GLY A 19 7.38 -2.36 1.60
C GLY A 19 8.26 -2.22 2.83
N ALA A 20 8.01 -3.01 3.88
CA ALA A 20 8.86 -3.06 5.07
C ALA A 20 10.29 -3.51 4.74
N GLY A 21 10.46 -4.47 3.82
CA GLY A 21 11.77 -4.88 3.32
C GLY A 21 12.51 -3.78 2.56
N LEU A 22 11.81 -2.91 1.83
CA LEU A 22 12.40 -1.71 1.23
C LEU A 22 12.84 -0.71 2.30
N VAL A 23 11.98 -0.46 3.31
CA VAL A 23 12.29 0.45 4.42
C VAL A 23 13.51 -0.01 5.21
N ALA A 24 13.65 -1.31 5.45
CA ALA A 24 14.77 -1.89 6.18
C ALA A 24 16.14 -1.65 5.53
N ARG A 25 16.19 -1.34 4.22
CA ARG A 25 17.42 -0.96 3.52
C ARG A 25 17.89 0.46 3.85
N GLY A 26 17.04 1.26 4.48
CA GLY A 26 17.35 2.61 4.94
C GLY A 26 17.04 3.71 3.94
N HIS A 27 16.89 4.93 4.45
CA HIS A 27 16.57 6.11 3.64
C HIS A 27 17.71 6.50 2.70
N GLU A 28 18.97 6.31 3.10
CA GLU A 28 20.13 6.57 2.22
C GLU A 28 20.11 5.70 0.97
N TRP A 29 19.77 4.42 1.10
CA TRP A 29 19.56 3.54 -0.06
C TRP A 29 18.42 4.03 -0.94
N TYR A 30 17.33 4.50 -0.33
CA TYR A 30 16.14 4.98 -1.05
C TYR A 30 16.43 6.20 -1.93
N VAL A 31 17.24 7.15 -1.44
CA VAL A 31 17.56 8.40 -2.17
C VAL A 31 18.87 8.35 -2.95
N GLY A 32 19.68 7.31 -2.76
CA GLY A 32 21.05 7.24 -3.26
C GLY A 32 21.19 6.78 -4.71
N ASP A 33 20.09 6.34 -5.34
CA ASP A 33 20.10 5.86 -6.72
C ASP A 33 19.84 7.02 -7.71
N PRO A 34 20.72 7.27 -8.69
CA PRO A 34 20.60 8.40 -9.60
C PRO A 34 19.37 8.35 -10.51
N ASP A 35 18.83 7.15 -10.74
CA ASP A 35 17.64 6.92 -11.56
C ASP A 35 16.38 6.76 -10.69
N ASN A 36 16.50 6.95 -9.36
CA ASN A 36 15.42 6.82 -8.39
C ASN A 36 14.70 5.46 -8.46
N VAL A 37 15.44 4.40 -8.79
CA VAL A 37 14.89 3.03 -8.87
C VAL A 37 14.16 2.62 -7.58
N PRO A 38 14.64 2.91 -6.35
CA PRO A 38 13.92 2.63 -5.12
C PRO A 38 12.58 3.34 -5.02
N GLY A 39 12.53 4.62 -5.40
CA GLY A 39 11.31 5.42 -5.42
C GLY A 39 10.28 4.86 -6.38
N LEU A 40 10.68 4.50 -7.60
CA LEU A 40 9.81 3.88 -8.60
C LEU A 40 9.26 2.53 -8.14
N ALA A 41 10.09 1.73 -7.47
CA ALA A 41 9.64 0.46 -6.87
C ALA A 41 8.60 0.69 -5.76
N ALA A 42 8.83 1.69 -4.89
CA ALA A 42 7.93 2.07 -3.82
C ALA A 42 6.60 2.61 -4.35
N GLU A 43 6.63 3.45 -5.38
CA GLU A 43 5.45 3.94 -6.10
C GLU A 43 4.61 2.77 -6.66
N SER A 44 5.25 1.85 -7.39
CA SER A 44 4.59 0.66 -7.93
C SER A 44 3.91 -0.18 -6.85
N LEU A 45 4.55 -0.32 -5.69
CA LEU A 45 4.02 -1.06 -4.55
C LEU A 45 2.73 -0.42 -4.00
N ILE A 46 2.72 0.90 -3.82
CA ILE A 46 1.52 1.63 -3.34
C ILE A 46 0.39 1.53 -4.37
N ILE A 47 0.69 1.65 -5.66
CA ILE A 47 -0.30 1.48 -6.74
C ILE A 47 -0.93 0.08 -6.67
N LYS A 48 -0.11 -0.97 -6.52
CA LYS A 48 -0.58 -2.36 -6.42
C LYS A 48 -1.44 -2.61 -5.18
N ILE A 49 -1.12 -1.98 -4.05
CA ILE A 49 -1.96 -2.03 -2.84
C ILE A 49 -3.33 -1.42 -3.14
N GLY A 50 -3.37 -0.19 -3.66
CA GLY A 50 -4.63 0.49 -3.95
C GLY A 50 -5.46 -0.23 -5.04
N GLU A 51 -4.82 -0.90 -5.99
CA GLU A 51 -5.48 -1.74 -6.99
C GLU A 51 -6.15 -2.96 -6.35
N ASN A 52 -5.50 -3.63 -5.39
CA ASN A 52 -6.15 -4.70 -4.63
C ASN A 52 -7.31 -4.19 -3.78
N VAL A 53 -7.18 -3.00 -3.17
CA VAL A 53 -8.28 -2.34 -2.44
C VAL A 53 -9.46 -2.03 -3.37
N ALA A 54 -9.22 -1.68 -4.63
CA ALA A 54 -10.27 -1.42 -5.61
C ALA A 54 -11.05 -2.67 -6.04
N ARG A 55 -10.47 -3.87 -5.83
CA ARG A 55 -11.11 -5.16 -6.13
C ARG A 55 -12.00 -5.68 -5.02
N LEU A 56 -11.91 -5.09 -3.83
CA LEU A 56 -12.73 -5.47 -2.68
C LEU A 56 -14.20 -5.11 -2.93
N GLY A 57 -15.10 -6.03 -2.62
CA GLY A 57 -16.54 -5.77 -2.62
C GLY A 57 -16.96 -4.74 -1.56
N ALA A 58 -18.07 -4.05 -1.82
CA ALA A 58 -18.63 -3.05 -0.91
C ALA A 58 -18.93 -3.63 0.48
N ASP A 59 -19.48 -4.86 0.55
CA ASP A 59 -19.72 -5.55 1.81
C ASP A 59 -18.46 -5.68 2.70
N THR A 60 -17.31 -5.99 2.10
CA THR A 60 -16.03 -6.09 2.83
C THR A 60 -15.55 -4.71 3.29
N THR A 61 -15.64 -3.69 2.43
CA THR A 61 -15.18 -2.34 2.82
C THR A 61 -16.10 -1.66 3.84
N ASP A 62 -17.40 -1.91 3.75
CA ASP A 62 -18.43 -1.29 4.61
C ASP A 62 -18.43 -1.92 6.01
N ARG A 63 -18.10 -3.21 6.13
CA ARG A 63 -17.92 -3.89 7.42
C ARG A 63 -16.67 -3.46 8.18
N HIS A 64 -15.68 -2.89 7.50
CA HIS A 64 -14.37 -2.55 8.07
C HIS A 64 -13.99 -1.07 7.85
N PRO A 65 -14.78 -0.09 8.32
CA PRO A 65 -14.55 1.33 8.08
C PRO A 65 -13.30 1.89 8.80
N GLU A 66 -12.74 1.16 9.77
CA GLU A 66 -11.49 1.47 10.46
C GLU A 66 -10.28 1.48 9.52
N VAL A 67 -10.35 0.73 8.42
CA VAL A 67 -9.30 0.70 7.42
C VAL A 67 -9.52 1.84 6.43
N PRO A 68 -8.49 2.65 6.10
CA PRO A 68 -8.66 3.85 5.30
C PRO A 68 -8.76 3.56 3.78
N TRP A 69 -9.73 2.72 3.37
CA TRP A 69 -9.92 2.23 2.00
C TRP A 69 -9.88 3.35 0.96
N SER A 70 -10.68 4.40 1.18
CA SER A 70 -10.80 5.52 0.25
C SER A 70 -9.50 6.32 0.12
N ARG A 71 -8.69 6.41 1.18
CA ARG A 71 -7.36 7.06 1.12
C ARG A 71 -6.41 6.23 0.26
N MET A 72 -6.41 4.91 0.42
CA MET A 72 -5.57 4.01 -0.39
C MET A 72 -5.94 4.06 -1.88
N LYS A 73 -7.24 4.07 -2.20
CA LYS A 73 -7.71 4.22 -3.59
C LYS A 73 -7.26 5.55 -4.20
N ARG A 74 -7.43 6.66 -3.48
CA ARG A 74 -6.98 8.00 -3.94
C ARG A 74 -5.47 8.10 -4.11
N MET A 75 -4.69 7.46 -3.24
CA MET A 75 -3.23 7.44 -3.36
C MET A 75 -2.80 6.71 -4.64
N ARG A 76 -3.41 5.55 -4.94
CA ARG A 76 -3.21 4.87 -6.22
C ARG A 76 -3.54 5.79 -7.39
N ASP A 77 -4.70 6.45 -7.39
CA ASP A 77 -5.10 7.31 -8.50
C ASP A 77 -4.10 8.45 -8.74
N ARG A 78 -3.61 9.06 -7.65
CA ARG A 78 -2.59 10.10 -7.73
C ARG A 78 -1.29 9.58 -8.34
N LEU A 79 -0.76 8.46 -7.84
CA LEU A 79 0.50 7.89 -8.33
C LEU A 79 0.37 7.29 -9.75
N ALA A 80 -0.81 6.80 -10.14
CA ALA A 80 -1.02 6.21 -11.46
C ALA A 80 -1.28 7.25 -12.56
N HIS A 81 -1.87 8.40 -12.23
CA HIS A 81 -2.34 9.39 -13.22
C HIS A 81 -1.68 10.76 -13.12
N HIS A 82 -1.00 11.06 -12.01
CA HIS A 82 -0.33 12.35 -11.78
C HIS A 82 1.16 12.15 -11.42
N TYR A 83 1.80 11.14 -12.04
CA TYR A 83 3.17 10.72 -11.73
C TYR A 83 4.24 11.75 -12.11
N GLU A 84 3.95 12.66 -13.04
CA GLU A 84 4.89 13.70 -13.50
C GLU A 84 5.36 14.64 -12.36
N GLY A 85 4.66 14.65 -11.22
CA GLY A 85 5.01 15.40 -10.02
C GLY A 85 5.02 14.56 -8.75
N THR A 86 5.35 13.27 -8.83
CA THR A 86 5.44 12.39 -7.65
C THR A 86 6.48 12.93 -6.66
N ASP A 87 6.04 13.23 -5.44
CA ASP A 87 6.91 13.55 -4.31
C ASP A 87 7.40 12.24 -3.69
N TYR A 88 8.63 11.83 -4.03
CA TYR A 88 9.22 10.60 -3.52
C TYR A 88 9.56 10.65 -2.03
N GLY A 89 9.65 11.85 -1.42
CA GLY A 89 9.73 11.99 0.04
C GLY A 89 8.40 11.61 0.70
N ALA A 90 7.27 12.03 0.11
CA ALA A 90 5.94 11.62 0.57
C ALA A 90 5.68 10.12 0.35
N VAL A 91 6.18 9.55 -0.75
CA VAL A 91 6.16 8.08 -0.98
C VAL A 91 6.92 7.37 0.14
N TRP A 92 8.14 7.79 0.46
CA TRP A 92 8.91 7.22 1.58
C TRP A 92 8.17 7.33 2.91
N ALA A 93 7.59 8.49 3.22
CA ALA A 93 6.81 8.69 4.45
C ALA A 93 5.61 7.74 4.52
N THR A 94 4.96 7.45 3.38
CA THR A 94 3.88 6.45 3.29
C THR A 94 4.39 5.05 3.61
N LEU A 95 5.57 4.66 3.10
CA LEU A 95 6.17 3.36 3.39
C LEU A 95 6.48 3.19 4.88
N VAL A 96 7.03 4.23 5.52
CA VAL A 96 7.48 4.18 6.92
C VAL A 96 6.31 4.30 7.90
N GLY A 97 5.35 5.18 7.64
CA GLY A 97 4.28 5.50 8.59
C GLY A 97 2.97 4.76 8.32
N ASP A 98 2.50 4.80 7.08
CA ASP A 98 1.15 4.34 6.73
C ASP A 98 1.11 2.82 6.52
N LEU A 99 2.07 2.23 5.79
CA LEU A 99 2.06 0.81 5.45
C LEU A 99 2.03 -0.13 6.66
N PRO A 100 2.82 0.07 7.74
CA PRO A 100 2.75 -0.79 8.91
C PRO A 100 1.37 -0.74 9.58
N THR A 101 0.72 0.41 9.55
CA THR A 101 -0.63 0.60 10.10
C THR A 101 -1.68 -0.09 9.24
N ILE A 102 -1.59 0.05 7.92
CA ILE A 102 -2.43 -0.67 6.97
C ILE A 102 -2.28 -2.18 7.18
N LYS A 103 -1.05 -2.69 7.26
CA LYS A 103 -0.79 -4.11 7.49
C LYS A 103 -1.51 -4.64 8.74
N ARG A 104 -1.36 -3.95 9.88
CA ARG A 104 -2.03 -4.35 11.14
C ARG A 104 -3.54 -4.40 11.01
N TYR A 105 -4.14 -3.43 10.32
CA TYR A 105 -5.57 -3.47 10.05
C TYR A 105 -5.94 -4.73 9.25
N ILE A 106 -5.25 -4.97 8.14
CA ILE A 106 -5.55 -6.12 7.26
C ILE A 106 -5.37 -7.46 8.00
N GLU A 107 -4.28 -7.63 8.76
CA GLU A 107 -4.05 -8.84 9.56
C GLU A 107 -5.12 -9.05 10.63
N SER A 108 -5.63 -7.96 11.23
CA SER A 108 -6.73 -8.07 12.18
C SER A 108 -8.01 -8.62 11.55
N LEU A 109 -8.24 -8.39 10.25
CA LEU A 109 -9.41 -8.93 9.54
C LEU A 109 -9.29 -10.43 9.27
N ASP A 110 -8.09 -10.92 8.98
CA ASP A 110 -7.82 -12.35 8.69
C ASP A 110 -7.88 -13.22 9.97
N HIS A 111 -7.84 -12.60 11.15
CA HIS A 111 -8.04 -13.27 12.45
C HIS A 111 -9.48 -13.23 12.96
N LEU A 112 -10.37 -12.49 12.29
CA LEU A 112 -11.76 -12.29 12.70
C LEU A 112 -12.77 -13.19 11.96
N GLU A 113 -12.32 -13.97 10.96
CA GLU A 113 -13.12 -14.92 10.18
C GLU A 113 -12.44 -16.31 10.12
#